data_AF-A0A255HX30-F1
#
_entry.id   AF-A0A255HX30-F1
#
_cell.length_a   1.000
_cell.length_b   1.000
_cell.length_c   1.000
_cell.angle_alpha   90.00
_cell.angle_beta   90.00
_cell.angle_gamma   90.00
#
_symmetry.space_group_name_H-M   'P 1'
#
loop_
_entity.id
_entity.type
_entity.pdbx_description
1 polymer ?
#
loop_
_entity_poly.entity_id
_entity_poly.type
_entity_poly.pdbx_seq_one_letter_code
_entity_poly.pdbx_strand_id
1 'polypeptide(L)'
;MERPDTDGRAALLVPVTGVKEDVLMTIRKGAAIVGFANHDRTVTVYFESNRFDDPLLAKWEHKARKAYDRLIENAPTVSKLTTSPANFEQIGYINGKGITIRRMEILKRWLEYSDAMASCPETEIVPRTVLAKVDVVKA
;
A
#
# COMPACT_ATOMS: atom_id res chain seq x y z
N MET A 1 3.58 -17.58 3.02
CA MET A 1 3.57 -17.06 1.63
C MET A 1 4.85 -16.26 1.50
N GLU A 2 5.84 -16.76 0.77
CA GLU A 2 7.16 -16.13 0.71
C GLU A 2 7.10 -14.69 0.17
N ARG A 3 8.15 -13.90 0.42
CA ARG A 3 8.26 -12.54 -0.11
C ARG A 3 8.10 -12.61 -1.64
N PRO A 4 7.16 -11.85 -2.21
CA PRO A 4 7.02 -11.75 -3.66
C PRO A 4 8.33 -11.35 -4.33
N ASP A 5 8.71 -12.06 -5.38
CA ASP A 5 9.74 -11.70 -6.33
C ASP A 5 9.20 -10.68 -7.36
N THR A 6 10.00 -10.38 -8.39
CA THR A 6 9.56 -9.53 -9.49
C THR A 6 8.30 -10.14 -10.14
N ASP A 7 7.24 -9.34 -10.26
CA ASP A 7 5.88 -9.75 -10.68
C ASP A 7 5.07 -10.60 -9.69
N GLY A 8 5.65 -10.96 -8.56
CA GLY A 8 4.98 -11.67 -7.48
C GLY A 8 3.81 -10.88 -6.88
N ARG A 9 2.81 -11.60 -6.38
CA ARG A 9 1.58 -11.00 -5.83
C ARG A 9 1.74 -10.65 -4.35
N ALA A 10 1.47 -9.40 -3.98
CA ALA A 10 1.37 -8.96 -2.59
C ALA A 10 -0.10 -8.70 -2.20
N ALA A 11 -0.41 -8.82 -0.91
CA ALA A 11 -1.71 -8.44 -0.37
C ALA A 11 -1.83 -6.91 -0.29
N LEU A 12 -3.03 -6.38 -0.54
CA LEU A 12 -3.41 -5.02 -0.16
C LEU A 12 -4.15 -5.08 1.17
N LEU A 13 -3.74 -4.25 2.11
CA LEU A 13 -4.18 -4.30 3.50
C LEU A 13 -4.71 -2.93 3.94
N VAL A 14 -5.63 -2.94 4.88
CA VAL A 14 -5.97 -1.78 5.71
C VAL A 14 -5.92 -2.17 7.18
N PRO A 15 -5.70 -1.24 8.12
CA PRO A 15 -5.82 -1.55 9.54
C PRO A 15 -7.25 -1.95 9.89
N VAL A 16 -7.42 -2.92 10.79
CA VAL A 16 -8.75 -3.27 11.33
C VAL A 16 -9.32 -2.14 12.18
N THR A 17 -10.64 -2.11 12.35
CA THR A 17 -11.28 -1.25 13.35
C THR A 17 -10.76 -1.61 14.75
N GLY A 18 -10.28 -0.61 15.51
CA GLY A 18 -9.69 -0.84 16.82
C GLY A 18 -8.26 -1.41 16.79
N VAL A 19 -7.55 -1.26 15.65
CA VAL A 19 -6.10 -1.51 15.60
C VAL A 19 -5.39 -0.76 16.72
N LYS A 20 -4.34 -1.37 17.28
CA LYS A 20 -3.55 -0.73 18.33
C LYS A 20 -2.99 0.62 17.86
N GLU A 21 -3.04 1.61 18.75
CA GLU A 21 -2.67 3.00 18.44
C GLU A 21 -1.21 3.14 18.01
N ASP A 22 -0.30 2.33 18.58
CA ASP A 22 1.12 2.30 18.19
C ASP A 22 1.31 1.90 16.72
N VAL A 23 0.56 0.91 16.25
CA VAL A 23 0.55 0.49 14.83
C VAL A 23 -0.02 1.60 13.96
N LEU A 24 -1.10 2.24 14.40
CA LEU A 24 -1.74 3.34 13.66
C LEU A 24 -0.82 4.56 13.53
N MET A 25 -0.15 4.96 14.61
CA MET A 25 0.84 6.03 14.62
C MET A 25 2.03 5.73 13.69
N THR A 26 2.44 4.46 13.63
CA THR A 26 3.54 4.02 12.76
C THR A 26 3.17 4.13 11.28
N ILE A 27 2.00 3.59 10.88
CA ILE A 27 1.58 3.51 9.48
C ILE A 27 1.07 4.86 8.96
N ARG A 28 0.48 5.66 9.86
CA ARG A 28 -0.23 6.92 9.61
C ARG A 28 -1.55 6.73 8.85
N LYS A 29 -2.48 7.62 9.15
CA LYS A 29 -3.80 7.67 8.51
C LYS A 29 -3.66 7.90 7.00
N GLY A 30 -4.52 7.24 6.22
CA GLY A 30 -4.59 7.40 4.77
C GLY A 30 -3.47 6.72 3.99
N ALA A 31 -2.59 5.96 4.65
CA ALA A 31 -1.54 5.22 3.98
C ALA A 31 -2.10 4.08 3.10
N ALA A 32 -1.36 3.75 2.05
CA ALA A 32 -1.52 2.49 1.34
C ALA A 32 -0.56 1.45 1.92
N ILE A 33 -1.05 0.22 2.13
CA ILE A 33 -0.31 -0.86 2.79
C ILE A 33 -0.30 -2.08 1.89
N VAL A 34 0.89 -2.63 1.66
CA VAL A 34 1.11 -3.88 0.94
C VAL A 34 1.92 -4.85 1.79
N GLY A 35 1.70 -6.16 1.67
CA GLY A 35 2.43 -7.10 2.50
C GLY A 35 2.35 -8.56 2.08
N PHE A 36 3.10 -9.39 2.80
CA PHE A 36 3.16 -10.83 2.64
C PHE A 36 3.25 -11.53 4.00
N ALA A 37 2.85 -12.80 4.06
CA ALA A 37 2.77 -13.58 5.29
C ALA A 37 4.03 -14.44 5.50
N ASN A 38 4.76 -14.18 6.57
CA ASN A 38 5.98 -14.91 6.93
C ASN A 38 5.67 -16.34 7.43
N HIS A 39 6.67 -17.22 7.46
CA HIS A 39 6.53 -18.60 7.93
C HIS A 39 6.20 -18.70 9.43
N ASP A 40 6.60 -17.70 10.21
CA ASP A 40 6.38 -17.61 11.66
C ASP A 40 4.97 -17.10 12.04
N ARG A 41 4.05 -17.03 11.08
CA ARG A 41 2.67 -16.51 11.23
C ARG A 41 2.57 -15.00 11.48
N THR A 42 3.65 -14.25 11.28
CA THR A 42 3.61 -12.79 11.21
C THR A 42 3.37 -12.30 9.78
N VAL A 43 3.10 -11.00 9.61
CA VAL A 43 3.08 -10.35 8.31
C VAL A 43 4.14 -9.27 8.25
N THR A 44 4.84 -9.20 7.12
CA THR A 44 5.70 -8.07 6.78
C THR A 44 4.93 -7.14 5.87
N VAL A 45 4.79 -5.88 6.26
CA VAL A 45 4.10 -4.85 5.48
C VAL A 45 5.06 -3.72 5.10
N TYR A 46 4.87 -3.19 3.91
CA TYR A 46 5.43 -1.94 3.41
C TYR A 46 4.28 -0.95 3.24
N PHE A 47 4.53 0.33 3.52
CA PHE A 47 3.48 1.35 3.44
C PHE A 47 3.99 2.67 2.88
N GLU A 48 3.06 3.51 2.41
CA GLU A 48 3.35 4.87 1.97
C GLU A 48 2.17 5.79 2.35
N SER A 49 2.48 6.87 3.06
CA SER A 49 1.52 7.84 3.59
C SER A 49 1.61 9.21 2.90
N ASN A 50 2.53 9.39 1.95
CA ASN A 50 2.86 10.66 1.34
C ASN A 50 3.29 11.72 2.38
N ARG A 51 4.18 11.35 3.31
CA ARG A 51 4.65 12.21 4.42
C ARG A 51 5.16 13.60 3.99
N PHE A 52 5.63 13.73 2.76
CA PHE A 52 6.27 14.93 2.24
C PHE A 52 5.40 15.68 1.21
N ASP A 53 4.10 15.33 1.13
CA ASP A 53 3.13 15.98 0.24
C ASP A 53 3.57 16.02 -1.23
N ASP A 54 4.17 14.93 -1.70
CA ASP A 54 4.54 14.75 -3.11
C ASP A 54 3.27 14.66 -3.96
N PRO A 55 3.05 15.55 -4.94
CA PRO A 55 1.87 15.52 -5.80
C PRO A 55 1.73 14.20 -6.58
N LEU A 56 2.83 13.51 -6.88
CA LEU A 56 2.81 12.22 -7.56
C LEU A 56 2.20 11.11 -6.70
N LEU A 57 2.10 11.32 -5.39
CA LEU A 57 1.54 10.37 -4.42
C LEU A 57 0.21 10.82 -3.82
N ALA A 58 -0.45 11.80 -4.45
CA ALA A 58 -1.77 12.27 -4.03
C ALA A 58 -2.83 11.16 -4.14
N LYS A 59 -2.74 10.30 -5.15
CA LYS A 59 -3.66 9.16 -5.35
C LYS A 59 -3.24 7.94 -4.52
N TRP A 60 -4.20 7.20 -3.98
CA TRP A 60 -3.94 6.04 -3.13
C TRP A 60 -3.25 4.90 -3.88
N GLU A 61 -3.62 4.66 -5.14
CA GLU A 61 -2.99 3.66 -6.00
C GLU A 61 -1.51 3.94 -6.24
N HIS A 62 -1.09 5.21 -6.27
CA HIS A 62 0.32 5.59 -6.44
C HIS A 62 1.12 5.30 -5.16
N LYS A 63 0.53 5.57 -3.98
CA LYS A 63 1.10 5.16 -2.68
C LYS A 63 1.26 3.63 -2.62
N ALA A 64 0.21 2.88 -3.02
CA ALA A 64 0.24 1.42 -3.03
C ALA A 64 1.34 0.88 -3.95
N ARG A 65 1.50 1.47 -5.14
CA ARG A 65 2.55 1.11 -6.09
C ARG A 65 3.94 1.35 -5.51
N LYS A 66 4.19 2.52 -4.92
CA LYS A 66 5.47 2.85 -4.30
C LYS A 66 5.83 1.90 -3.14
N ALA A 67 4.84 1.55 -2.32
CA ALA A 67 5.03 0.57 -1.25
C ALA A 67 5.36 -0.83 -1.81
N TYR A 68 4.70 -1.24 -2.90
CA TYR A 68 4.95 -2.52 -3.55
C TYR A 68 6.33 -2.59 -4.23
N ASP A 69 6.74 -1.52 -4.92
CA ASP A 69 8.04 -1.45 -5.57
C ASP A 69 9.18 -1.60 -4.51
N ARG A 70 9.04 -0.97 -3.34
CA ARG A 70 9.96 -1.18 -2.20
C ARG A 70 9.96 -2.63 -1.67
N LEU A 71 8.81 -3.29 -1.66
CA LEU A 71 8.65 -4.66 -1.18
C LEU A 71 9.36 -5.66 -2.10
N ILE A 72 9.16 -5.54 -3.42
CA ILE A 72 9.81 -6.42 -4.42
C ILE A 72 11.33 -6.20 -4.44
N GLU A 73 11.78 -4.95 -4.29
CA GLU A 73 13.21 -4.59 -4.25
C GLU A 73 13.88 -4.93 -2.91
N ASN A 74 13.10 -5.32 -1.89
CA ASN A 74 13.57 -5.41 -0.51
C ASN A 74 14.29 -4.14 -0.04
N ALA A 75 13.78 -2.97 -0.44
CA ALA A 75 14.44 -1.71 -0.19
C ALA A 75 14.57 -1.44 1.33
N PRO A 76 15.74 -0.97 1.81
CA PRO A 76 15.88 -0.52 3.18
C PRO A 76 15.01 0.73 3.40
N THR A 77 14.02 0.65 4.29
CA THR A 77 13.07 1.74 4.53
C THR A 77 12.54 1.71 5.96
N VAL A 78 12.21 2.89 6.49
CA VAL A 78 11.48 3.04 7.76
C VAL A 78 9.98 2.83 7.61
N SER A 79 9.47 2.80 6.36
CA SER A 79 8.06 2.53 6.05
C SER A 79 7.81 1.03 5.86
N LYS A 80 8.31 0.24 6.81
CA LYS A 80 8.22 -1.22 6.87
C LYS A 80 7.96 -1.67 8.31
N LEU A 81 7.10 -2.66 8.50
CA LEU A 81 6.78 -3.23 9.81
C LEU A 81 6.56 -4.74 9.69
N THR A 82 7.05 -5.50 10.67
CA THR A 82 6.66 -6.90 10.88
C THR A 82 5.81 -7.00 12.13
N THR A 83 4.58 -7.51 12.01
CA THR A 83 3.63 -7.55 13.12
C THR A 83 2.59 -8.67 12.94
N SER A 84 1.63 -8.76 13.87
CA SER A 84 0.54 -9.73 13.80
C SER A 84 -0.41 -9.43 12.62
N PRO A 85 -0.81 -10.45 11.84
CA PRO A 85 -1.84 -10.29 10.80
C PRO A 85 -3.17 -9.79 11.36
N ALA A 86 -3.47 -10.02 12.64
CA ALA A 86 -4.72 -9.59 13.27
C ALA A 86 -4.91 -8.06 13.29
N ASN A 87 -3.85 -7.29 13.05
CA ASN A 87 -3.92 -5.84 12.94
C ASN A 87 -4.50 -5.36 11.59
N PHE A 88 -4.66 -6.26 10.62
CA PHE A 88 -5.00 -5.89 9.25
C PHE A 88 -6.15 -6.71 8.67
N GLU A 89 -6.88 -6.08 7.77
CA GLU A 89 -7.86 -6.70 6.90
C GLU A 89 -7.37 -6.65 5.45
N GLN A 90 -7.40 -7.79 4.76
CA GLN A 90 -7.04 -7.84 3.34
C GLN A 90 -8.19 -7.36 2.47
N ILE A 91 -7.92 -6.34 1.67
CA ILE A 91 -8.88 -5.72 0.75
C ILE A 91 -8.65 -6.08 -0.71
N GLY A 92 -7.53 -6.74 -1.04
CA GLY A 92 -7.19 -7.04 -2.42
C GLY A 92 -5.76 -7.53 -2.60
N TYR A 93 -5.23 -7.29 -3.80
CA TYR A 93 -3.86 -7.64 -4.16
C TYR A 93 -3.28 -6.70 -5.21
N ILE A 94 -1.95 -6.64 -5.24
CA ILE A 94 -1.15 -5.90 -6.20
C ILE A 94 -0.07 -6.82 -6.76
N ASN A 95 0.26 -6.65 -8.04
CA ASN A 95 1.39 -7.30 -8.71
C ASN A 95 1.99 -6.37 -9.78
N GLY A 96 2.89 -6.89 -10.60
CA GLY A 96 3.51 -6.16 -11.71
C GLY A 96 2.51 -5.62 -12.75
N LYS A 97 1.32 -6.22 -12.89
CA LYS A 97 0.31 -5.83 -13.90
C LYS A 97 -0.65 -4.75 -13.41
N GLY A 98 -0.92 -4.68 -12.10
CA GLY A 98 -1.92 -3.74 -11.57
C GLY A 98 -2.34 -4.04 -10.14
N ILE A 99 -3.42 -3.39 -9.74
CA ILE A 99 -4.08 -3.49 -8.44
C ILE A 99 -5.48 -4.04 -8.69
N THR A 100 -5.89 -5.00 -7.85
CA THR A 100 -7.28 -5.46 -7.77
C THR A 100 -7.77 -5.30 -6.35
N ILE A 101 -8.76 -4.43 -6.15
CA ILE A 101 -9.43 -4.16 -4.89
C ILE A 101 -10.70 -5.02 -4.87
N ARG A 102 -10.73 -6.01 -3.97
CA ARG A 102 -11.86 -6.94 -3.81
C ARG A 102 -12.89 -6.45 -2.79
N ARG A 103 -12.50 -5.51 -1.92
CA ARG A 103 -13.35 -4.98 -0.84
C ARG A 103 -13.27 -3.44 -0.81
N MET A 104 -13.75 -2.81 -1.87
CA MET A 104 -13.67 -1.35 -2.07
C MET A 104 -14.33 -0.57 -0.92
N GLU A 105 -15.47 -1.04 -0.42
CA GLU A 105 -16.16 -0.37 0.69
C GLU A 105 -15.32 -0.32 1.98
N ILE A 106 -14.45 -1.29 2.20
CA ILE A 106 -13.54 -1.31 3.34
C ILE A 106 -12.40 -0.31 3.14
N LEU A 107 -11.89 -0.19 1.90
CA LEU A 107 -10.93 0.86 1.55
C LEU A 107 -11.54 2.26 1.74
N LYS A 108 -12.75 2.49 1.24
CA LYS A 108 -13.44 3.78 1.40
C LYS A 108 -13.61 4.15 2.87
N ARG A 109 -14.06 3.23 3.73
CA ARG A 109 -14.15 3.48 5.18
C ARG A 109 -12.81 3.87 5.81
N TRP A 110 -11.73 3.18 5.43
CA TRP A 110 -10.38 3.54 5.90
C TRP A 110 -9.97 4.96 5.47
N LEU A 111 -10.23 5.31 4.20
CA LEU A 111 -9.91 6.62 3.67
C LEU A 111 -10.78 7.73 4.25
N GLU A 112 -12.06 7.47 4.52
CA GLU A 112 -12.97 8.39 5.19
C GLU A 112 -12.54 8.66 6.63
N TYR A 113 -12.25 7.60 7.40
CA TYR A 113 -11.67 7.72 8.75
C TYR A 113 -10.34 8.51 8.77
N SER A 114 -9.63 8.49 7.63
CA SER A 114 -8.35 9.13 7.45
C SER A 114 -8.41 10.53 6.84
N ASP A 115 -9.60 11.06 6.55
CA ASP A 115 -9.80 12.32 5.80
C ASP A 115 -9.04 12.34 4.45
N ALA A 116 -9.04 11.19 3.76
CA ALA A 116 -8.26 10.94 2.55
C ALA A 116 -9.11 10.42 1.39
N MET A 117 -10.43 10.64 1.42
CA MET A 117 -11.36 10.16 0.39
C MET A 117 -11.06 10.70 -1.01
N ALA A 118 -10.51 11.91 -1.10
CA ALA A 118 -10.05 12.49 -2.36
C ALA A 118 -8.94 11.67 -3.06
N SER A 119 -8.24 10.81 -2.31
CA SER A 119 -7.21 9.91 -2.86
C SER A 119 -7.75 8.54 -3.30
N CYS A 120 -9.03 8.25 -3.08
CA CYS A 120 -9.61 6.94 -3.37
C CYS A 120 -9.52 6.62 -4.86
N PRO A 121 -9.16 5.37 -5.24
CA PRO A 121 -9.21 4.95 -6.64
C PRO A 121 -10.64 5.01 -7.18
N GLU A 122 -10.77 5.39 -8.45
CA GLU A 122 -12.07 5.51 -9.13
C GLU A 122 -12.74 4.14 -9.39
N THR A 123 -11.93 3.07 -9.53
CA THR A 123 -12.41 1.72 -9.84
C THR A 123 -11.64 0.65 -9.06
N GLU A 124 -12.20 -0.55 -8.97
CA GLU A 124 -11.60 -1.72 -8.30
C GLU A 124 -10.39 -2.29 -9.03
N ILE A 125 -10.28 -2.08 -10.33
CA ILE A 125 -9.20 -2.57 -11.16
C ILE A 125 -8.39 -1.38 -11.63
N VAL A 126 -7.19 -1.21 -11.07
CA VAL A 126 -6.27 -0.14 -11.48
C VAL A 126 -5.11 -0.79 -12.24
N PRO A 127 -5.07 -0.66 -13.59
CA PRO A 127 -3.95 -1.14 -14.38
C PRO A 127 -2.65 -0.46 -13.97
N ARG A 128 -1.50 -1.12 -14.19
CA ARG A 128 -0.22 -0.42 -14.09
C ARG A 128 -0.13 0.59 -15.24
N THR A 129 -0.46 1.83 -14.96
CA THR A 129 -0.05 2.96 -15.80
C THR A 129 1.43 3.23 -15.54
N VAL A 130 2.26 3.03 -16.56
CA VAL A 130 3.61 3.61 -16.55
C VAL A 130 3.39 5.11 -16.65
N LEU A 131 3.57 5.84 -15.56
CA LEU A 131 3.76 7.29 -15.66
C LEU A 131 4.97 7.46 -16.57
N ALA A 132 4.77 8.04 -17.75
CA ALA A 132 5.87 8.35 -18.65
C ALA A 132 6.90 9.11 -17.82
N LYS A 133 8.13 8.58 -17.76
CA LYS A 133 9.25 9.39 -17.26
C LYS A 133 9.20 10.67 -18.07
N VAL A 134 8.95 11.80 -17.43
CA VAL A 134 9.19 13.08 -18.08
C VAL A 134 10.66 13.04 -18.44
N ASP A 135 10.96 12.93 -19.73
CA ASP A 135 12.31 13.03 -20.22
C ASP A 135 12.83 14.36 -19.72
N VAL A 136 13.77 14.30 -18.76
CA VAL A 136 14.55 15.46 -18.37
C VAL A 136 15.42 15.75 -19.58
N VAL A 137 14.88 16.54 -20.51
CA VAL A 137 15.66 17.14 -21.57
C VAL A 137 16.67 18.03 -20.86
N LYS A 138 17.91 17.54 -20.77
CA LYS A 138 19.04 18.37 -20.38
C LYS A 138 19.14 19.47 -21.43
N ALA A 139 18.83 20.70 -21.03
CA ALA A 139 19.22 21.90 -21.76
C ALA A 139 20.73 22.11 -21.66
#